data_AF-A0A357CLU3-F1
#
_entry.id   AF-A0A357CLU3-F1
#
_cell.length_a   1.000
_cell.length_b   1.000
_cell.length_c   1.000
_cell.angle_alpha   90.00
_cell.angle_beta   90.00
_cell.angle_gamma   90.00
#
_symmetry.space_group_name_H-M   'P 1'
#
loop_
_entity.id
_entity.type
_entity.pdbx_description
1 polymer ?
#
loop_
_entity_poly.entity_id
_entity_poly.type
_entity_poly.pdbx_seq_one_letter_code
_entity_poly.pdbx_strand_id
1 'polypeptide(L)'
;MKLDLRALCKDGAKGGLIGSGISAAVVLINHGFPHSVFAWPSIIGFGLGIGFILTVSNELVGTLVQDLFPQLKRWQLLNAGLAFPVSVPLFYLVISLVYHWIPFRQRLAYSIGAGISAVMVAFFFVYAHEKEERIRLKQENQ
;
A
#
# COMPACT_ATOMS: atom_id res chain seq x y z
N MET A 1 19.61 -4.01 13.28
CA MET A 1 19.57 -3.23 12.04
C MET A 1 19.10 -1.81 12.36
N LYS A 2 19.65 -0.75 11.78
CA LYS A 2 19.08 0.61 11.95
C LYS A 2 17.92 0.73 10.98
N LEU A 3 16.70 0.76 11.49
CA LEU A 3 15.52 1.09 10.70
C LEU A 3 15.70 2.52 10.18
N ASP A 4 15.88 2.69 8.87
CA ASP A 4 15.97 4.03 8.30
C ASP A 4 14.56 4.61 8.21
N LEU A 5 14.15 5.26 9.31
CA LEU A 5 12.88 5.98 9.42
C LEU A 5 12.65 6.95 8.26
N ARG A 6 13.72 7.53 7.69
CA ARG A 6 13.61 8.46 6.58
C ARG A 6 13.24 7.75 5.28
N ALA A 7 13.87 6.59 5.03
CA ALA A 7 13.51 5.73 3.90
C ALA A 7 12.06 5.23 4.04
N LEU A 8 11.68 4.76 5.23
CA LEU A 8 10.32 4.29 5.52
C LEU A 8 9.27 5.37 5.29
N CYS A 9 9.50 6.60 5.77
CA CYS A 9 8.59 7.72 5.52
C CYS A 9 8.53 8.11 4.04
N LYS A 10 9.64 8.00 3.30
CA LYS A 10 9.67 8.29 1.86
C LYS A 10 8.84 7.27 1.08
N ASP A 11 8.95 5.99 1.40
CA ASP A 11 8.16 4.95 0.76
C ASP A 11 6.69 5.01 1.20
N GLY A 12 6.44 5.31 2.47
CA GLY A 12 5.10 5.66 2.96
C GLY A 12 4.47 6.81 2.18
N ALA A 13 5.22 7.88 1.87
CA ALA A 13 4.72 9.00 1.08
C ALA A 13 4.34 8.59 -0.35
N LYS A 14 5.14 7.72 -0.99
CA LYS A 14 4.78 7.13 -2.30
C LYS A 14 3.50 6.31 -2.20
N GLY A 15 3.39 5.49 -1.15
CA GLY A 15 2.20 4.71 -0.83
C GLY A 15 0.95 5.56 -0.65
N GLY A 16 1.08 6.66 0.09
CA GLY A 16 0.03 7.66 0.25
C GLY A 16 -0.42 8.25 -1.08
N LEU A 17 0.51 8.68 -1.94
CA LEU A 17 0.18 9.22 -3.25
C LEU A 17 -0.60 8.21 -4.11
N ILE A 18 -0.17 6.95 -4.15
CA ILE A 18 -0.89 5.87 -4.83
C ILE A 18 -2.28 5.68 -4.20
N GLY A 19 -2.37 5.66 -2.87
CA GLY A 19 -3.63 5.54 -2.13
C GLY A 19 -4.62 6.65 -2.45
N SER A 20 -4.15 7.89 -2.62
CA SER A 20 -4.99 9.03 -3.04
C SER A 20 -5.57 8.84 -4.44
N GLY A 21 -4.77 8.35 -5.40
CA GLY A 21 -5.21 8.01 -6.74
C GLY A 21 -6.25 6.89 -6.77
N ILE A 22 -6.02 5.82 -5.99
CA ILE A 22 -6.98 4.71 -5.86
C ILE A 22 -8.29 5.21 -5.23
N SER A 23 -8.22 6.00 -4.17
CA SER A 23 -9.42 6.53 -3.51
C SER A 23 -10.24 7.43 -4.44
N ALA A 24 -9.59 8.32 -5.19
CA ALA A 24 -10.24 9.15 -6.19
C ALA A 24 -10.89 8.31 -7.30
N ALA A 25 -10.18 7.31 -7.84
CA ALA A 25 -10.69 6.43 -8.88
C ALA A 25 -11.92 5.63 -8.42
N VAL A 26 -11.89 5.07 -7.20
CA VAL A 26 -13.02 4.33 -6.62
C VAL A 26 -14.26 5.21 -6.47
N VAL A 27 -14.09 6.46 -6.02
CA VAL A 27 -15.21 7.40 -5.90
C VAL A 27 -15.77 7.75 -7.27
N LEU A 28 -14.91 8.08 -8.24
CA LEU A 28 -15.31 8.40 -9.61
C LEU A 28 -16.08 7.26 -10.27
N ILE A 29 -15.64 6.01 -10.10
CA ILE A 29 -16.28 4.84 -10.72
C ILE A 29 -17.65 4.56 -10.09
N ASN A 30 -17.78 4.65 -8.76
CA ASN A 30 -19.00 4.25 -8.08
C ASN A 30 -20.04 5.37 -7.94
N HIS A 31 -19.60 6.62 -7.83
CA HIS A 31 -20.47 7.76 -7.50
C HIS A 31 -20.35 8.92 -8.51
N GLY A 32 -19.48 8.81 -9.51
CA GLY A 32 -19.23 9.89 -10.47
C GLY A 32 -18.45 11.05 -9.86
N PHE A 33 -18.56 12.23 -10.48
CA PHE A 33 -17.90 13.44 -10.00
C PHE A 33 -18.58 13.96 -8.72
N PRO A 34 -17.83 14.21 -7.63
CA PRO A 34 -18.40 14.81 -6.43
C PRO A 34 -19.01 16.18 -6.74
N HIS A 35 -20.26 16.39 -6.30
CA HIS A 35 -20.95 17.67 -6.49
C HIS A 35 -20.34 18.83 -5.68
N SER A 36 -19.53 18.52 -4.66
CA SER A 36 -18.86 19.51 -3.82
C SER A 36 -17.35 19.45 -3.99
N VAL A 37 -16.74 20.61 -4.23
CA VAL A 37 -15.28 20.76 -4.33
C VAL A 37 -14.58 20.35 -3.03
N PHE A 38 -15.23 20.54 -1.87
CA PHE A 38 -14.68 20.16 -0.56
C PHE A 38 -14.63 18.63 -0.32
N ALA A 39 -15.35 17.84 -1.12
CA ALA A 39 -15.25 16.38 -1.06
C ALA A 39 -13.88 15.89 -1.55
N TRP A 40 -13.27 16.59 -2.51
CA TRP A 40 -11.99 16.19 -3.10
C TRP A 40 -10.83 16.18 -2.10
N PRO A 41 -10.57 17.25 -1.32
CA PRO A 41 -9.56 17.21 -0.26
C PRO A 41 -9.78 16.08 0.74
N SER A 42 -11.04 15.76 1.05
CA SER A 42 -11.38 14.70 2.01
C SER A 42 -11.06 13.31 1.45
N ILE A 43 -11.40 13.05 0.17
CA ILE A 43 -11.10 11.80 -0.53
C ILE A 43 -9.59 11.62 -0.68
N ILE A 44 -8.90 12.67 -1.14
CA ILE A 44 -7.44 12.66 -1.32
C ILE A 44 -6.75 12.47 0.04
N GLY A 45 -7.16 13.19 1.07
CA GLY A 45 -6.61 13.07 2.42
C GLY A 45 -6.81 11.69 3.02
N PHE A 46 -7.99 11.10 2.84
CA PHE A 46 -8.27 9.73 3.27
C PHE A 46 -7.38 8.72 2.54
N GLY A 47 -7.29 8.81 1.21
CA GLY A 47 -6.42 7.94 0.41
C GLY A 47 -4.94 8.10 0.74
N LEU A 48 -4.47 9.33 0.97
CA LEU A 48 -3.10 9.60 1.45
C LEU A 48 -2.83 8.92 2.79
N GLY A 49 -3.71 9.09 3.77
CA GLY A 49 -3.53 8.57 5.11
C GLY A 49 -3.49 7.04 5.13
N ILE A 50 -4.47 6.41 4.50
CA ILE A 50 -4.52 4.94 4.44
C ILE A 50 -3.37 4.37 3.60
N GLY A 51 -3.10 4.95 2.43
CA GLY A 51 -1.99 4.50 1.58
C GLY A 51 -0.66 4.55 2.32
N PHE A 52 -0.41 5.63 3.07
CA PHE A 52 0.77 5.77 3.91
C PHE A 52 0.84 4.69 4.99
N ILE A 53 -0.25 4.51 5.75
CA ILE A 53 -0.32 3.55 6.87
C ILE A 53 -0.10 2.12 6.36
N LEU A 54 -0.73 1.74 5.25
CA LEU A 54 -0.57 0.41 4.65
C LEU A 54 0.86 0.15 4.19
N THR A 55 1.46 1.11 3.47
CA THR A 55 2.83 0.94 2.97
C THR A 55 3.84 0.85 4.10
N VAL A 56 3.75 1.72 5.11
CA VAL A 56 4.64 1.66 6.27
C VAL A 56 4.47 0.34 7.04
N SER A 57 3.23 -0.11 7.23
CA SER A 57 2.95 -1.37 7.94
C SER A 57 3.48 -2.58 7.18
N ASN A 58 3.30 -2.63 5.87
CA ASN A 58 3.82 -3.70 5.03
C ASN A 58 5.35 -3.74 5.05
N GLU A 59 6.02 -2.60 4.99
CA GLU A 59 7.48 -2.53 5.03
C GLU A 59 8.03 -2.94 6.40
N LEU A 60 7.37 -2.54 7.49
CA LEU A 60 7.72 -2.95 8.86
C LEU A 60 7.57 -4.46 9.06
N VAL A 61 6.44 -5.03 8.63
CA VAL A 61 6.23 -6.48 8.72
C VAL A 61 7.19 -7.22 7.81
N GLY A 62 7.42 -6.74 6.59
CA GLY A 62 8.40 -7.30 5.67
C GLY A 62 9.81 -7.33 6.27
N THR A 63 10.22 -6.23 6.91
CA THR A 63 11.51 -6.14 7.61
C THR A 63 11.58 -7.12 8.78
N LEU A 64 10.55 -7.18 9.63
CA LEU A 64 10.49 -8.11 10.76
C LEU A 64 10.55 -9.58 10.30
N VAL A 65 9.83 -9.93 9.24
CA VAL A 65 9.82 -11.29 8.68
C VAL A 65 11.18 -11.64 8.09
N GLN A 66 11.85 -10.71 7.41
CA GLN A 66 13.20 -10.91 6.89
C GLN A 66 14.24 -11.06 8.00
N ASP A 67 14.05 -10.37 9.14
CA ASP A 67 14.92 -10.50 10.31
C ASP A 67 14.73 -11.87 10.99
N LEU A 68 13.48 -12.35 11.10
CA LEU A 68 13.16 -13.67 11.65
C LEU A 68 13.59 -14.82 10.73
N PHE A 69 13.47 -14.62 9.41
CA PHE A 69 13.76 -15.63 8.40
C PHE A 69 14.64 -15.04 7.28
N PRO A 70 15.96 -14.98 7.49
CA PRO A 70 16.89 -14.36 6.54
C PRO A 70 16.85 -14.97 5.14
N GLN A 71 16.47 -16.25 5.04
CA GLN A 71 16.33 -16.99 3.78
C GLN A 71 15.23 -16.40 2.88
N LEU A 72 14.24 -15.70 3.44
CA LEU A 72 13.15 -15.05 2.70
C LEU A 72 13.59 -13.79 1.97
N LYS A 73 14.77 -13.21 2.28
CA LYS A 73 15.32 -12.07 1.50
C LYS A 73 15.48 -12.40 0.02
N ARG A 74 15.69 -13.67 -0.31
CA ARG A 74 15.83 -14.15 -1.69
C ARG A 74 14.49 -14.25 -2.43
N TRP A 75 13.36 -14.21 -1.73
CA TRP A 75 12.02 -14.46 -2.26
C TRP A 75 11.18 -13.17 -2.23
N GLN A 76 11.59 -12.16 -3.02
CA GLN A 76 10.92 -10.85 -3.07
C GLN A 76 9.43 -10.94 -3.41
N LEU A 77 9.02 -11.89 -4.27
CA LEU A 77 7.61 -12.14 -4.60
C LEU A 77 6.81 -12.64 -3.39
N LEU A 78 7.43 -13.45 -2.52
CA LEU A 78 6.79 -13.96 -1.32
C LEU A 78 6.60 -12.83 -0.30
N ASN A 79 7.58 -11.93 -0.20
CA ASN A 79 7.44 -10.69 0.59
C ASN A 79 6.34 -9.78 0.06
N ALA A 80 6.16 -9.65 -1.26
CA ALA A 80 5.04 -8.92 -1.84
C ALA A 80 3.69 -9.59 -1.48
N GLY A 81 3.64 -10.92 -1.43
CA GLY A 81 2.47 -11.68 -0.97
C GLY A 81 2.09 -11.42 0.48
N LEU A 82 3.07 -11.14 1.36
CA LEU A 82 2.82 -10.78 2.76
C LEU A 82 2.08 -9.45 2.92
N ALA A 83 2.05 -8.60 1.89
CA ALA A 83 1.25 -7.39 1.92
C ALA A 83 -0.24 -7.70 2.10
N PHE A 84 -0.75 -8.82 1.59
CA PHE A 84 -2.16 -9.21 1.75
C PHE A 84 -2.57 -9.46 3.21
N PRO A 85 -1.98 -10.45 3.93
CA PRO A 85 -2.38 -10.75 5.31
C PRO A 85 -2.11 -9.60 6.28
N VAL A 86 -1.25 -8.64 5.94
CA VAL A 86 -1.03 -7.42 6.74
C VAL A 86 -2.08 -6.36 6.42
N SER A 87 -2.33 -6.10 5.14
CA SER A 87 -3.19 -5.00 4.69
C SER A 87 -4.67 -5.25 4.99
N VAL A 88 -5.15 -6.50 4.89
CA VAL A 88 -6.55 -6.85 5.15
C VAL A 88 -6.97 -6.51 6.59
N PRO A 89 -6.33 -7.04 7.65
CA PRO A 89 -6.72 -6.72 9.02
C PRO A 89 -6.47 -5.25 9.36
N LEU A 90 -5.40 -4.65 8.85
CA LEU A 90 -5.08 -3.25 9.12
C LEU A 90 -6.16 -2.31 8.55
N PHE A 91 -6.52 -2.49 7.28
CA PHE A 91 -7.57 -1.71 6.66
C PHE A 91 -8.94 -1.99 7.28
N TYR A 92 -9.21 -3.24 7.66
CA TYR A 92 -10.42 -3.61 8.38
C TYR A 92 -10.53 -2.88 9.72
N LEU A 93 -9.44 -2.79 10.48
CA LEU A 93 -9.41 -2.05 11.75
C LEU A 93 -9.65 -0.56 11.54
N VAL A 94 -8.98 0.06 10.56
CA VAL A 94 -9.17 1.48 10.22
C VAL A 94 -10.62 1.76 9.82
N ILE A 95 -11.19 0.96 8.91
CA ILE A 95 -12.60 1.10 8.52
C ILE A 95 -13.54 0.84 9.70
N SER A 96 -13.23 -0.13 10.57
CA SER A 96 -14.10 -0.44 11.71
C SER A 96 -14.13 0.67 12.75
N LEU A 97 -13.01 1.39 12.92
CA LEU A 97 -12.90 2.57 13.78
C LEU A 97 -13.63 3.79 13.20
N VAL A 98 -13.41 4.08 11.91
CA VAL A 98 -13.92 5.31 11.28
C VAL A 98 -15.35 5.17 10.78
N TYR A 99 -15.72 3.98 10.29
CA TYR A 99 -16.99 3.68 9.63
C TYR A 99 -17.69 2.48 10.30
N HIS A 100 -17.90 2.58 11.61
CA HIS A 100 -18.48 1.50 12.40
C HIS A 100 -19.92 1.13 11.98
N TRP A 101 -20.63 2.06 11.32
CA TRP A 101 -22.00 1.89 10.80
C TRP A 101 -22.09 1.02 9.54
N ILE A 102 -20.98 0.73 8.85
CA ILE A 102 -21.00 -0.14 7.67
C ILE A 102 -21.16 -1.61 8.10
N PRO A 103 -22.05 -2.39 7.46
CA PRO A 103 -22.22 -3.81 7.74
C PRO A 103 -20.91 -4.60 7.66
N PHE A 104 -20.76 -5.60 8.55
CA PHE A 104 -19.57 -6.46 8.61
C PHE A 104 -19.13 -7.00 7.24
N ARG A 105 -20.07 -7.51 6.43
CA ARG A 105 -19.76 -8.09 5.10
C ARG A 105 -19.16 -7.08 4.14
N GLN A 106 -19.66 -5.84 4.13
CA GLN A 106 -19.14 -4.78 3.26
C GLN A 106 -17.77 -4.31 3.72
N ARG A 107 -17.56 -4.15 5.04
CA ARG A 107 -16.24 -3.82 5.60
C ARG A 107 -15.19 -4.87 5.23
N LEU A 108 -15.56 -6.15 5.35
CA LEU A 108 -14.68 -7.25 4.96
C LEU A 108 -14.37 -7.23 3.45
N ALA A 109 -15.37 -7.01 2.60
CA ALA A 109 -15.18 -6.90 1.15
C ALA A 109 -14.23 -5.76 0.78
N TYR A 110 -14.39 -4.56 1.35
CA TYR A 110 -13.48 -3.44 1.12
C TYR A 110 -12.07 -3.72 1.64
N SER A 111 -11.94 -4.44 2.75
CA SER A 111 -10.64 -4.82 3.31
C SER A 111 -9.90 -5.85 2.47
N ILE A 112 -10.62 -6.83 1.92
CA ILE A 112 -10.07 -7.78 0.93
C ILE A 112 -9.62 -7.02 -0.32
N GLY A 113 -10.45 -6.09 -0.82
CA GLY A 113 -10.10 -5.22 -1.94
C GLY A 113 -8.81 -4.44 -1.68
N ALA A 114 -8.70 -3.79 -0.52
CA ALA A 114 -7.49 -3.09 -0.10
C ALA A 114 -6.27 -4.01 -0.01
N GLY A 115 -6.45 -5.25 0.48
CA GLY A 115 -5.41 -6.27 0.49
C GLY A 115 -4.91 -6.63 -0.91
N ILE A 116 -5.82 -6.86 -1.85
CA ILE A 116 -5.49 -7.13 -3.26
C ILE A 116 -4.74 -5.94 -3.86
N SER A 117 -5.26 -4.72 -3.68
CA SER A 117 -4.59 -3.51 -4.16
C SER A 117 -3.19 -3.34 -3.58
N ALA A 118 -3.00 -3.63 -2.29
CA ALA A 118 -1.69 -3.56 -1.65
C ALA A 118 -0.69 -4.56 -2.26
N VAL A 119 -1.12 -5.78 -2.58
CA VAL A 119 -0.28 -6.75 -3.29
C VAL A 119 0.06 -6.27 -4.71
N MET A 120 -0.91 -5.72 -5.44
CA MET A 120 -0.66 -5.16 -6.77
C MET A 120 0.37 -4.04 -6.73
N VAL A 121 0.27 -3.16 -5.73
CA VAL A 121 1.26 -2.08 -5.50
C VAL A 121 2.62 -2.64 -5.12
N ALA A 122 2.68 -3.67 -4.27
CA ALA A 122 3.93 -4.34 -3.92
C ALA A 122 4.60 -4.97 -5.15
N PHE A 123 3.84 -5.67 -6.01
CA PHE A 123 4.36 -6.19 -7.27
C PHE A 123 4.84 -5.10 -8.21
N PHE A 124 4.13 -3.98 -8.28
CA PHE A 124 4.57 -2.83 -9.08
C PHE A 124 5.93 -2.31 -8.61
N PHE A 125 6.16 -2.20 -7.30
CA PHE A 125 7.46 -1.77 -6.76
C PHE A 125 8.57 -2.80 -7.02
N VAL A 126 8.30 -4.09 -6.85
CA VAL A 126 9.28 -5.15 -7.18
C VAL A 126 9.67 -5.06 -8.66
N TYR A 127 8.68 -4.94 -9.55
CA TYR A 127 8.93 -4.80 -10.98
C TYR A 127 9.71 -3.52 -11.33
N ALA A 128 9.36 -2.38 -10.71
CA ALA A 128 10.06 -1.12 -10.91
C ALA A 128 11.53 -1.22 -10.48
N HIS A 129 11.81 -1.88 -9.36
CA HIS A 129 13.16 -2.11 -8.85
C HIS A 129 13.98 -2.98 -9.79
N GLU A 130 13.44 -4.12 -10.25
CA GLU A 130 14.10 -4.98 -11.24
C GLU A 130 14.40 -4.24 -12.54
N LYS A 131 13.50 -3.34 -12.97
CA LYS A 131 13.69 -2.54 -14.17
C LYS A 131 14.80 -1.50 -14.01
N GLU A 132 14.87 -0.80 -12.87
CA GLU A 132 15.95 0.13 -12.55
C GLU A 132 17.31 -0.57 -12.51
N GLU A 133 17.38 -1.75 -11.89
CA GLU A 133 18.61 -2.54 -11.80
C GLU A 133 19.10 -2.99 -13.19
N ARG A 134 18.18 -3.42 -14.07
CA ARG A 134 18.51 -3.73 -15.47
C ARG A 134 19.04 -2.52 -16.24
N ILE A 135 18.50 -1.32 -16.02
CA ILE A 135 18.96 -0.11 -16.70
C ILE A 135 20.37 0.25 -16.21
N ARG A 136 20.60 0.19 -14.90
CA ARG A 136 21.92 0.44 -14.32
C ARG A 136 22.99 -0.52 -14.84
N LEU A 137 22.69 -1.82 -14.90
CA LEU A 137 23.60 -2.83 -15.46
C LEU A 137 23.90 -2.63 -16.95
N LYS A 138 23.00 -2.00 -17.71
CA LYS A 138 23.24 -1.62 -19.11
C LYS A 138 24.14 -0.39 -19.22
N GLN A 139 24.05 0.55 -18.28
CA GLN A 139 24.90 1.74 -18.23
C GLN A 139 26.31 1.42 -17.73
N GLU A 140 26.48 0.47 -16.81
CA GLU A 140 27.79 0.03 -16.32
C GLU A 140 28.58 -0.84 -17.34
N ASN A 141 27.89 -1.43 -18.33
CA ASN A 141 28.50 -2.23 -19.41
C ASN A 141 28.70 -1.47 -20.74
N GLN A 142 28.42 -0.16 -20.77
CA GLN A 142 28.75 0.74 -21.88
C GLN A 142 29.98 1.58 -21.53
#